data_AF-A0A7S0L207-F1
#
_entry.id   AF-A0A7S0L207-F1
#
_cell.length_a   1.000
_cell.length_b   1.000
_cell.length_c   1.000
_cell.angle_alpha   90.00
_cell.angle_beta   90.00
_cell.angle_gamma   90.00
#
_symmetry.space_group_name_H-M   'P 1'
#
loop_
_entity.id
_entity.type
_entity.pdbx_description
1 polymer ?
#
loop_
_entity_poly.entity_id
_entity_poly.type
_entity_poly.pdbx_seq_one_letter_code
_entity_poly.pdbx_strand_id
1 'polypeptide(L)'
;GPPPLGSEAHSLVLAAAAEYRLVSFCLHVLRGFLRLSELAHGQPADSASGKRISGMQRDLTPIVVMLLQGILNFHEAQFTRHLPAFYPLFVDLMHCESKQIRSVLRELFAQRVGLILQQQQGGL
;
A
#
# COMPACT_ATOMS: atom_id res chain seq x y z
N GLY A 1 -16.75 -30.73 4.77
CA GLY A 1 -17.01 -30.46 3.34
C GLY A 1 -17.01 -28.96 3.11
N PRO A 2 -16.80 -28.47 1.88
CA PRO A 2 -16.91 -27.04 1.57
C PRO A 2 -18.32 -26.50 1.91
N PRO A 3 -18.46 -25.22 2.28
CA PRO A 3 -19.76 -24.62 2.57
C PRO A 3 -20.67 -24.65 1.34
N PRO A 4 -22.00 -24.79 1.52
CA PRO A 4 -22.94 -24.85 0.41
C PRO A 4 -22.92 -23.56 -0.41
N LEU A 5 -22.99 -23.69 -1.74
CA LEU A 5 -23.01 -22.56 -2.66
C LEU A 5 -24.18 -21.61 -2.32
N GLY A 6 -23.90 -20.32 -2.29
CA GLY A 6 -24.87 -19.28 -1.94
C GLY A 6 -25.13 -19.09 -0.44
N SER A 7 -24.54 -19.92 0.44
CA SER A 7 -24.60 -19.70 1.89
C SER A 7 -23.74 -18.51 2.33
N GLU A 8 -24.07 -17.92 3.47
CA GLU A 8 -23.26 -16.88 4.11
C GLU A 8 -21.80 -17.33 4.32
N ALA A 9 -21.60 -18.56 4.77
CA ALA A 9 -20.27 -19.15 4.94
C ALA A 9 -19.48 -19.21 3.62
N HIS A 10 -20.14 -19.53 2.52
CA HIS A 10 -19.50 -19.52 1.20
C HIS A 10 -19.14 -18.10 0.75
N SER A 11 -20.03 -17.11 0.97
CA SER A 11 -19.77 -15.70 0.68
C SER A 11 -18.58 -15.16 1.47
N LEU A 12 -18.45 -15.52 2.75
CA LEU A 12 -17.32 -15.14 3.60
C LEU A 12 -15.99 -15.73 3.09
N VAL A 13 -15.99 -16.98 2.63
CA VAL A 13 -14.80 -17.61 2.01
C VAL A 13 -14.39 -16.87 0.74
N LEU A 14 -15.33 -16.52 -0.12
CA LEU A 14 -15.06 -15.73 -1.33
C LEU A 14 -14.51 -14.34 -1.00
N ALA A 15 -15.11 -13.66 0.00
CA ALA A 15 -14.64 -12.35 0.46
C ALA A 15 -13.21 -12.41 0.99
N ALA A 16 -12.88 -13.42 1.80
CA ALA A 16 -11.52 -13.61 2.32
C ALA A 16 -10.50 -13.90 1.19
N ALA A 17 -10.87 -14.72 0.21
CA ALA A 17 -10.02 -15.01 -0.94
C ALA A 17 -9.81 -13.78 -1.83
N ALA A 18 -10.86 -12.97 -2.02
CA ALA A 18 -10.79 -11.71 -2.75
C ALA A 18 -9.90 -10.69 -2.02
N GLU A 19 -10.09 -10.52 -0.71
CA GLU A 19 -9.25 -9.68 0.16
C GLU A 19 -7.77 -10.05 0.02
N TYR A 20 -7.44 -11.34 0.14
CA TYR A 20 -6.07 -11.82 -0.02
C TYR A 20 -5.47 -11.47 -1.39
N ARG A 21 -6.21 -11.70 -2.48
CA ARG A 21 -5.74 -11.40 -3.84
C ARG A 21 -5.54 -9.91 -4.06
N LEU A 22 -6.47 -9.08 -3.57
CA LEU A 22 -6.39 -7.63 -3.66
C LEU A 22 -5.19 -7.09 -2.86
N VAL A 23 -4.99 -7.56 -1.63
CA VAL A 23 -3.83 -7.19 -0.81
C VAL A 23 -2.52 -7.61 -1.48
N SER A 24 -2.45 -8.84 -2.02
CA SER A 24 -1.28 -9.30 -2.77
C SER A 24 -0.98 -8.42 -3.99
N PHE A 25 -2.02 -7.99 -4.71
CA PHE A 25 -1.88 -7.07 -5.84
C PHE A 25 -1.37 -5.70 -5.39
N CYS A 26 -1.94 -5.12 -4.33
CA CYS A 26 -1.46 -3.86 -3.76
C CYS A 26 0.02 -3.94 -3.41
N LEU A 27 0.43 -4.98 -2.67
CA LEU A 27 1.84 -5.20 -2.31
C LEU A 27 2.74 -5.33 -3.55
N HIS A 28 2.28 -6.01 -4.59
CA HIS A 28 3.02 -6.15 -5.84
C HIS A 28 3.26 -4.79 -6.52
N VAL A 29 2.22 -3.97 -6.65
CA VAL A 29 2.30 -2.65 -7.28
C VAL A 29 3.20 -1.72 -6.49
N LEU A 30 3.02 -1.64 -5.16
CA LEU A 30 3.84 -0.78 -4.30
C LEU A 30 5.33 -1.16 -4.36
N ARG A 31 5.65 -2.46 -4.30
CA ARG A 31 7.03 -2.95 -4.46
C ARG A 31 7.59 -2.66 -5.86
N GLY A 32 6.77 -2.78 -6.90
CA GLY A 32 7.14 -2.41 -8.26
C GLY A 32 7.53 -0.93 -8.37
N PHE A 33 6.73 -0.05 -7.79
CA PHE A 33 7.01 1.38 -7.76
C PHE A 33 8.29 1.73 -6.99
N LEU A 34 8.51 1.09 -5.84
CA LEU A 34 9.74 1.29 -5.05
C LEU A 34 10.99 0.84 -5.82
N ARG A 35 10.95 -0.32 -6.49
CA ARG A 35 12.05 -0.76 -7.36
C ARG A 35 12.35 0.21 -8.50
N LEU A 36 11.31 0.78 -9.12
CA LEU A 36 11.53 1.83 -10.13
C LEU A 36 12.20 3.07 -9.52
N SER A 37 11.86 3.40 -8.28
CA SER A 37 12.48 4.49 -7.53
C SER A 37 13.96 4.22 -7.26
N GLU A 38 14.31 3.02 -6.80
CA GLU A 38 15.70 2.61 -6.60
C GLU A 38 16.50 2.65 -7.91
N LEU A 39 15.93 2.14 -9.00
CA LEU A 39 16.56 2.17 -10.32
C LEU A 39 16.77 3.60 -10.83
N ALA A 40 15.82 4.51 -10.58
CA ALA A 40 15.95 5.92 -10.97
C ALA A 40 17.12 6.61 -10.25
N HIS A 41 17.31 6.35 -8.95
CA HIS A 41 18.41 6.94 -8.17
C HIS A 41 19.79 6.44 -8.63
N GLY A 42 19.87 5.21 -9.14
CA GLY A 42 21.11 4.64 -9.67
C GLY A 42 21.48 5.09 -11.09
N GLN A 43 20.60 5.83 -11.79
CA GLN A 43 20.83 6.28 -13.16
C GLN A 43 21.16 7.77 -13.21
N PRO A 44 22.04 8.22 -14.14
CA PRO A 44 22.22 9.65 -14.39
C PRO A 44 20.90 10.24 -14.86
N ALA A 45 20.47 11.35 -14.23
CA ALA A 45 19.17 11.98 -14.52
C ALA A 45 18.98 12.34 -16.00
N ASP A 46 20.06 12.67 -16.70
CA ASP A 46 20.03 13.02 -18.12
C ASP A 46 20.08 11.83 -19.09
N SER A 47 20.32 10.62 -18.58
CA SER A 47 20.33 9.42 -19.40
C SER A 47 18.93 9.11 -19.96
N ALA A 48 18.88 8.56 -21.17
CA ALA A 48 17.62 8.12 -21.78
C ALA A 48 16.89 7.08 -20.90
N SER A 49 17.65 6.20 -20.23
CA SER A 49 17.12 5.22 -19.29
C SER A 49 16.52 5.87 -18.04
N GLY A 50 17.22 6.84 -17.43
CA GLY A 50 16.71 7.60 -16.28
C GLY A 50 15.40 8.32 -16.61
N LYS A 51 15.35 9.04 -17.74
CA LYS A 51 14.12 9.74 -18.20
C LYS A 51 12.95 8.77 -18.42
N ARG A 52 13.20 7.58 -18.98
CA ARG A 52 12.16 6.54 -19.15
C ARG A 52 11.63 6.03 -17.81
N ILE A 53 12.51 5.72 -16.86
CA ILE A 53 12.11 5.23 -15.53
C ILE A 53 11.30 6.29 -14.80
N SER A 54 11.75 7.55 -14.78
CA SER A 54 11.00 8.65 -14.17
C SER A 54 9.66 8.91 -14.85
N GLY A 55 9.55 8.68 -16.17
CA GLY A 55 8.29 8.68 -16.89
C GLY A 55 7.33 7.60 -16.36
N MET A 56 7.79 6.35 -16.30
CA MET A 56 6.99 5.23 -15.77
C MET A 56 6.54 5.46 -14.31
N GLN A 57 7.40 6.03 -13.46
CA GLN A 57 7.02 6.38 -12.09
C GLN A 57 5.91 7.44 -12.06
N ARG A 58 5.98 8.44 -12.93
CA ARG A 58 4.94 9.48 -13.04
C ARG A 58 3.60 8.87 -13.45
N ASP A 59 3.62 7.94 -14.39
CA ASP A 59 2.42 7.25 -14.87
C ASP A 59 1.82 6.32 -13.81
N LEU A 60 2.66 5.69 -12.98
CA LEU A 60 2.22 4.82 -11.88
C LEU A 60 1.79 5.57 -10.62
N THR A 61 2.24 6.83 -10.44
CA THR A 61 1.91 7.65 -9.27
C THR A 61 0.40 7.70 -8.96
N PRO A 62 -0.51 8.00 -9.91
CA PRO A 62 -1.94 8.01 -9.62
C PRO A 62 -2.49 6.65 -9.18
N ILE A 63 -1.94 5.55 -9.71
CA ILE A 63 -2.34 4.19 -9.32
C ILE A 63 -1.89 3.93 -7.87
N VAL A 64 -0.65 4.27 -7.52
CA VAL A 64 -0.15 4.12 -6.15
C VAL A 64 -0.96 4.97 -5.16
N VAL A 65 -1.28 6.21 -5.51
CA VAL A 65 -2.13 7.09 -4.72
C VAL A 65 -3.51 6.46 -4.48
N MET A 66 -4.15 5.96 -5.53
CA MET A 66 -5.45 5.28 -5.44
C MET A 66 -5.40 4.04 -4.54
N LEU A 67 -4.34 3.22 -4.64
CA LEU A 67 -4.17 2.06 -3.78
C LEU A 67 -3.96 2.44 -2.30
N LEU A 68 -3.14 3.47 -2.03
CA LEU A 68 -2.92 3.95 -0.66
C LEU A 68 -4.20 4.54 -0.05
N GLN A 69 -5.01 5.26 -0.84
CA GLN A 69 -6.34 5.72 -0.42
C GLN A 69 -7.29 4.55 -0.16
N GLY A 70 -7.24 3.50 -0.98
CA GLY A 70 -7.98 2.26 -0.72
C GLY A 70 -7.60 1.63 0.63
N ILE A 71 -6.30 1.54 0.91
CA ILE A 71 -5.80 0.98 2.17
C ILE A 71 -6.16 1.86 3.37
N LEU A 72 -6.11 3.20 3.24
CA LEU A 72 -6.56 4.14 4.27
C LEU A 72 -8.02 3.88 4.69
N ASN A 73 -8.85 3.47 3.72
CA ASN A 73 -10.27 3.18 3.91
C ASN A 73 -10.58 1.72 4.32
N PHE A 74 -9.57 0.88 4.56
CA PHE A 74 -9.81 -0.47 5.08
C PHE A 74 -10.58 -0.43 6.40
N HIS A 75 -11.45 -1.42 6.61
CA HIS A 75 -12.02 -1.68 7.93
C HIS A 75 -10.89 -1.91 8.94
N GLU A 76 -11.10 -1.53 10.20
CA GLU A 76 -10.06 -1.57 11.24
C GLU A 76 -9.39 -2.96 11.35
N ALA A 77 -10.20 -4.02 11.42
CA ALA A 77 -9.69 -5.39 11.48
C ALA A 77 -8.84 -5.78 10.26
N GLN A 78 -9.18 -5.31 9.06
CA GLN A 78 -8.40 -5.56 7.85
C GLN A 78 -7.08 -4.78 7.86
N PHE A 79 -7.14 -3.50 8.23
CA PHE A 79 -5.95 -2.67 8.31
C PHE A 79 -4.92 -3.26 9.28
N THR A 80 -5.35 -3.57 10.51
CA THR A 80 -4.45 -4.13 11.53
C THR A 80 -3.89 -5.49 11.11
N ARG A 81 -4.71 -6.35 10.47
CA ARG A 81 -4.27 -7.65 9.95
C ARG A 81 -3.16 -7.52 8.90
N HIS A 82 -3.27 -6.56 7.99
CA HIS A 82 -2.34 -6.42 6.86
C HIS A 82 -1.22 -5.40 7.10
N LEU A 83 -1.31 -4.60 8.16
CA LEU A 83 -0.33 -3.58 8.50
C LEU A 83 1.11 -4.12 8.54
N PRO A 84 1.42 -5.30 9.12
CA PRO A 84 2.80 -5.81 9.10
C PRO A 84 3.41 -5.97 7.70
N ALA A 85 2.58 -6.30 6.70
CA ALA A 85 3.03 -6.44 5.32
C ALA A 85 3.19 -5.09 4.61
N PHE A 86 2.34 -4.12 4.93
CA PHE A 86 2.33 -2.81 4.29
C PHE A 86 3.27 -1.79 4.94
N TYR A 87 3.47 -1.86 6.26
CA TYR A 87 4.19 -0.86 7.03
C TYR A 87 5.61 -0.57 6.51
N PRO A 88 6.45 -1.59 6.19
CA PRO A 88 7.76 -1.33 5.59
C PRO A 88 7.66 -0.53 4.28
N LEU A 89 6.68 -0.89 3.42
CA LEU A 89 6.47 -0.21 2.14
C LEU A 89 6.03 1.24 2.34
N PHE A 90 5.20 1.52 3.36
CA PHE A 90 4.79 2.88 3.70
C PHE A 90 5.98 3.74 4.11
N VAL A 91 6.89 3.18 4.93
CA VAL A 91 8.10 3.86 5.37
C VAL A 91 9.03 4.15 4.18
N ASP A 92 9.22 3.18 3.30
CA ASP A 92 10.05 3.35 2.10
C ASP A 92 9.47 4.42 1.17
N LEU A 93 8.15 4.40 0.95
CA LEU A 93 7.46 5.37 0.11
C LEU A 93 7.50 6.81 0.67
N MET A 94 7.79 7.02 1.97
CA MET A 94 7.96 8.38 2.49
C MET A 94 9.12 9.12 1.82
N HIS A 95 10.11 8.38 1.32
CA HIS A 95 11.28 8.93 0.64
C HIS A 95 11.05 9.21 -0.85
N CYS A 96 9.89 8.85 -1.42
CA CYS A 96 9.62 9.11 -2.83
C CYS A 96 9.45 10.61 -3.11
N GLU A 97 9.78 11.06 -4.33
CA GLU A 97 9.68 12.48 -4.72
C GLU A 97 8.24 12.97 -4.93
N SER A 98 7.29 12.06 -5.12
CA SER A 98 5.88 12.41 -5.35
C SER A 98 5.22 13.02 -4.12
N LYS A 99 4.91 14.32 -4.19
CA LYS A 99 4.14 15.03 -3.16
C LYS A 99 2.78 14.39 -2.91
N GLN A 100 2.14 13.85 -3.94
CA GLN A 100 0.82 13.23 -3.84
C GLN A 100 0.87 11.96 -2.98
N ILE A 101 1.85 11.09 -3.22
CA ILE A 101 2.06 9.87 -2.43
C ILE A 101 2.36 10.24 -0.98
N ARG A 102 3.29 11.20 -0.75
CA ARG A 102 3.62 11.66 0.61
C ARG A 102 2.41 12.28 1.35
N SER A 103 1.49 12.92 0.63
CA SER A 103 0.27 13.46 1.22
C SER A 103 -0.64 12.36 1.77
N VAL A 104 -0.93 11.34 0.95
CA VAL A 104 -1.79 10.21 1.39
C VAL A 104 -1.11 9.42 2.51
N LEU A 105 0.21 9.22 2.45
CA LEU A 105 0.94 8.58 3.54
C LEU A 105 0.84 9.37 4.85
N ARG A 106 0.95 10.70 4.80
CA ARG A 106 0.78 11.54 5.99
C ARG A 106 -0.58 11.29 6.64
N GLU A 107 -1.64 11.24 5.85
CA GLU A 107 -3.00 10.93 6.34
C GLU A 107 -3.08 9.52 6.92
N LEU A 108 -2.49 8.53 6.25
CA LEU A 108 -2.43 7.14 6.71
C LEU A 108 -1.71 7.01 8.05
N PHE A 109 -0.54 7.64 8.18
CA PHE A 109 0.21 7.64 9.44
C PHE A 109 -0.54 8.38 10.55
N ALA A 110 -1.15 9.54 10.26
CA ALA A 110 -1.88 10.30 11.26
C ALA A 110 -3.16 9.60 11.74
N GLN A 111 -3.96 9.05 10.82
CA GLN A 111 -5.28 8.51 11.14
C GLN A 111 -5.26 7.04 11.57
N ARG A 112 -4.24 6.27 11.16
CA ARG A 112 -4.24 4.81 11.41
C ARG A 112 -3.07 4.39 12.28
N VAL A 113 -1.84 4.70 11.88
CA VAL A 113 -0.64 4.26 12.61
C VAL A 113 -0.50 5.00 13.94
N GLY A 114 -0.72 6.32 13.94
CA GLY A 114 -0.62 7.15 15.14
C GLY A 114 -1.56 6.70 16.25
N LEU A 115 -2.78 6.31 15.89
CA LEU A 115 -3.76 5.77 16.85
C LEU A 115 -3.27 4.46 17.49
N ILE A 116 -2.69 3.54 16.70
CA ILE A 116 -2.14 2.28 17.22
C ILE A 116 -1.00 2.55 18.21
N LEU A 117 -0.10 3.49 17.89
CA LEU A 117 1.00 3.86 18.77
C LEU A 117 0.51 4.51 20.08
N GLN A 118 -0.53 5.34 20.02
CA GLN A 118 -1.12 5.96 21.21
C GLN A 118 -1.87 4.96 22.09
N GLN A 119 -2.58 4.00 21.49
CA GLN A 119 -3.30 2.95 22.23
C GLN A 119 -2.35 2.05 23.03
N GLN A 120 -1.11 1.86 22.58
CA GLN A 120 -0.10 1.11 23.33
C GLN A 120 0.50 1.89 24.51
N GLN A 121 0.31 3.22 24.58
CA GLN A 121 0.85 4.06 25.67
C GLN A 121 -0.13 4.26 26.83
N GLY A 122 -1.42 3.94 26.66
CA GLY A 122 -2.45 4.06 27.71
C GLY A 122 -2.61 2.82 28.61
N GLY A 123 -1.68 1.85 28.54
CA GLY A 123 -1.75 0.56 29.24
C GLY A 123 -0.67 0.34 30.30
N LEU A 124 -0.11 1.41 30.88
CA LEU A 124 0.81 1.41 32.02
C LEU A 124 0.22 2.25 33.15
#